data_AF-L7LLQ9-F1
#
_entry.id   AF-L7LLQ9-F1
#
_cell.length_a   1.000
_cell.length_b   1.000
_cell.length_c   1.000
_cell.angle_alpha   90.00
_cell.angle_beta   90.00
_cell.angle_gamma   90.00
#
_symmetry.space_group_name_H-M   'P 1'
#
loop_
_entity.id
_entity.type
_entity.pdbx_description
1 polymer ?
#
loop_
_entity_poly.entity_id
_entity_poly.type
_entity_poly.pdbx_seq_one_letter_code
_entity_poly.pdbx_strand_id
1 'polypeptide(L)'
;MGARHVTMSCRSRPQGFAWPDGVDERPQIDRIDGGVATFIDGSSGEFDAIILCTGYLHHYPFLPEHLHLRSPNNLYPGGLYRGVTWQANPHLHYLGAQNQWFTFNMFDAQAWYVRDLILGRAQLPSAAERAAHMRQWADRYRGVEDDAAAVRFQADYIRDLIEQTDYPMFDLDEVVRIFLEWKADKKRNILTYRDQVYPSVMTGTMAAVHHTRWIDELDDSRERYLESQPTADRVTS
;
A
#
# COMPACT_ATOMS: atom_id res chain seq x y z
N MET A 1 17.28 -15.25 -19.01
CA MET A 1 17.65 -15.53 -17.60
C MET A 1 16.43 -15.23 -16.75
N GLY A 2 16.09 -16.10 -15.81
CA GLY A 2 14.94 -15.98 -14.92
C GLY A 2 14.96 -17.15 -13.92
N ALA A 3 14.25 -17.03 -12.80
CA ALA A 3 14.13 -18.14 -11.85
C ALA A 3 13.57 -19.37 -12.56
N ARG A 4 14.10 -20.57 -12.24
CA ARG A 4 13.63 -21.82 -12.85
C ARG A 4 12.18 -22.14 -12.45
N HIS A 5 11.83 -21.86 -11.19
CA HIS A 5 10.50 -22.05 -10.63
C HIS A 5 10.35 -21.15 -9.40
N VAL A 6 9.14 -20.66 -9.14
CA VAL A 6 8.81 -19.87 -7.94
C VAL A 6 7.57 -20.47 -7.29
N THR A 7 7.68 -20.83 -6.01
CA THR A 7 6.53 -21.28 -5.23
C THR A 7 6.18 -20.26 -4.17
N MET A 8 4.94 -19.80 -4.17
CA MET A 8 4.42 -18.81 -3.24
C MET A 8 3.61 -19.53 -2.14
N SER A 9 4.18 -19.62 -0.93
CA SER A 9 3.49 -20.24 0.21
C SER A 9 2.64 -19.22 0.96
N CYS A 10 1.38 -19.56 1.24
CA CYS A 10 0.44 -18.69 1.95
C CYS A 10 -0.10 -19.33 3.25
N ARG A 11 -0.23 -18.53 4.31
CA ARG A 11 -0.80 -18.98 5.61
C ARG A 11 -2.32 -19.02 5.63
N SER A 12 -2.98 -18.05 4.99
CA SER A 12 -4.42 -17.81 5.19
C SER A 12 -5.23 -18.00 3.92
N ARG A 13 -4.91 -17.27 2.86
CA ARG A 13 -5.56 -17.38 1.56
C ARG A 13 -4.51 -17.26 0.46
N PRO A 14 -4.62 -18.02 -0.63
CA PRO A 14 -3.81 -17.79 -1.81
C PRO A 14 -4.11 -16.41 -2.40
N GLN A 15 -3.16 -15.85 -3.13
CA GLN A 15 -3.35 -14.62 -3.89
C GLN A 15 -4.36 -14.83 -5.03
N GLY A 16 -4.37 -16.02 -5.62
CA GLY A 16 -5.35 -16.44 -6.61
C GLY A 16 -5.29 -15.62 -7.88
N PHE A 17 -4.07 -15.44 -8.42
CA PHE A 17 -3.85 -14.87 -9.74
C PHE A 17 -3.65 -15.98 -10.78
N ALA A 18 -3.86 -15.66 -12.05
CA ALA A 18 -3.48 -16.52 -13.15
C ALA A 18 -1.95 -16.43 -13.35
N TRP A 19 -1.22 -17.23 -12.58
CA TRP A 19 0.23 -17.27 -12.63
C TRP A 19 0.74 -17.89 -13.95
N PRO A 20 1.90 -17.44 -14.48
CA PRO A 20 2.52 -18.07 -15.63
C PRO A 20 3.08 -19.45 -15.28
N ASP A 21 3.43 -20.21 -16.32
CA ASP A 21 4.19 -21.44 -16.17
C ASP A 21 5.48 -21.18 -15.37
N GLY A 22 5.75 -22.08 -14.42
CA GLY A 22 6.89 -21.95 -13.51
C GLY A 22 6.60 -21.16 -12.23
N VAL A 23 5.35 -20.73 -12.00
CA VAL A 23 4.92 -20.11 -10.74
C VAL A 23 3.69 -20.82 -10.18
N ASP A 24 3.75 -21.29 -8.94
CA ASP A 24 2.64 -21.94 -8.25
C ASP A 24 2.39 -21.38 -6.84
N GLU A 25 1.20 -21.63 -6.30
CA GLU A 25 0.86 -21.32 -4.91
C GLU A 25 0.71 -22.60 -4.10
N ARG A 26 1.27 -22.59 -2.89
CA ARG A 26 1.17 -23.69 -1.92
C ARG A 26 0.61 -23.17 -0.60
N PRO A 27 0.01 -24.03 0.23
CA PRO A 27 -0.36 -23.64 1.57
C PRO A 27 0.89 -23.43 2.44
N GLN A 28 0.70 -23.15 3.72
CA GLN A 28 1.78 -22.86 4.66
C GLN A 28 2.84 -23.96 4.67
N ILE A 29 4.12 -23.56 4.75
CA ILE A 29 5.23 -24.48 5.04
C ILE A 29 5.05 -25.01 6.48
N ASP A 30 5.05 -26.32 6.63
CA ASP A 30 5.04 -27.02 7.92
C ASP A 30 6.46 -27.13 8.49
N ARG A 31 7.39 -27.65 7.68
CA ARG A 31 8.80 -27.84 8.08
C ARG A 31 9.74 -27.74 6.87
N ILE A 32 11.02 -27.50 7.17
CA ILE A 32 12.11 -27.48 6.20
C ILE A 32 13.21 -28.40 6.72
N ASP A 33 13.63 -29.34 5.89
CA ASP A 33 14.68 -30.33 6.19
C ASP A 33 15.73 -30.29 5.09
N GLY A 34 16.87 -29.64 5.38
CA GLY A 34 17.88 -29.35 4.37
C GLY A 34 17.30 -28.46 3.26
N GLY A 35 17.34 -28.93 2.01
CA GLY A 35 16.77 -28.23 0.85
C GLY A 35 15.29 -28.52 0.60
N VAL A 36 14.64 -29.37 1.39
CA VAL A 36 13.25 -29.80 1.16
C VAL A 36 12.29 -29.03 2.07
N ALA A 37 11.29 -28.36 1.49
CA ALA A 37 10.16 -27.82 2.24
C ALA A 37 8.97 -28.78 2.15
N THR A 38 8.33 -29.07 3.29
CA THR A 38 7.05 -29.81 3.37
C THR A 38 5.95 -28.82 3.75
N PHE A 39 4.81 -28.87 3.04
CA PHE A 39 3.66 -28.00 3.26
C PHE A 39 2.58 -28.70 4.09
N ILE A 40 1.65 -27.94 4.69
CA ILE A 40 0.59 -28.48 5.57
C ILE A 40 -0.41 -29.43 4.87
N ASP A 41 -0.43 -29.45 3.55
CA ASP A 41 -1.22 -30.42 2.75
C ASP A 41 -0.48 -31.75 2.52
N GLY A 42 0.74 -31.89 3.05
CA GLY A 42 1.61 -33.05 2.88
C GLY A 42 2.44 -33.04 1.61
N SER A 43 2.26 -32.05 0.72
CA SER A 43 3.12 -31.89 -0.46
C SER A 43 4.52 -31.40 -0.06
N SER A 44 5.53 -31.67 -0.89
CA SER A 44 6.90 -31.24 -0.64
C SER A 44 7.65 -30.92 -1.93
N GLY A 45 8.71 -30.11 -1.82
CA GLY A 45 9.58 -29.78 -2.94
C GLY A 45 10.98 -29.38 -2.48
N GLU A 46 11.96 -29.47 -3.38
CA GLU A 46 13.31 -28.96 -3.17
C GLU A 46 13.40 -27.49 -3.60
N PHE A 47 14.08 -26.68 -2.80
CA PHE A 47 14.23 -25.25 -3.02
C PHE A 47 15.67 -24.80 -2.80
N ASP A 48 16.17 -23.97 -3.73
CA ASP A 48 17.53 -23.40 -3.66
C ASP A 48 17.59 -22.19 -2.71
N ALA A 49 16.48 -21.48 -2.52
CA ALA A 49 16.41 -20.27 -1.71
C ALA A 49 15.01 -20.08 -1.12
N ILE A 50 14.96 -19.41 0.04
CA ILE A 50 13.72 -19.02 0.72
C ILE A 50 13.76 -17.52 0.97
N ILE A 51 12.72 -16.81 0.53
CA ILE A 51 12.56 -15.37 0.73
C ILE A 51 11.33 -15.14 1.62
N LEU A 52 11.55 -14.57 2.81
CA LEU A 52 10.48 -14.35 3.78
C LEU A 52 9.73 -13.04 3.52
N CYS A 53 8.70 -13.09 2.68
CA CYS A 53 7.79 -11.97 2.42
C CYS A 53 6.73 -11.81 3.53
N THR A 54 7.15 -11.81 4.81
CA THR A 54 6.26 -11.93 5.99
C THR A 54 5.86 -10.60 6.63
N GLY A 55 6.16 -9.48 5.97
CA GLY A 55 5.78 -8.14 6.40
C GLY A 55 6.78 -7.48 7.34
N TYR A 56 6.32 -6.44 8.04
CA TYR A 56 7.14 -5.59 8.91
C TYR A 56 6.39 -5.29 10.21
N LEU A 57 7.13 -4.83 11.22
CA LEU A 57 6.60 -4.39 12.51
C LEU A 57 6.82 -2.89 12.68
N HIS A 58 5.86 -2.20 13.30
CA HIS A 58 6.09 -0.86 13.84
C HIS A 58 7.19 -0.94 14.91
N HIS A 59 8.31 -0.24 14.69
CA HIS A 59 9.47 -0.28 15.56
C HIS A 59 10.07 1.11 15.76
N TYR A 60 10.13 1.57 17.01
CA TYR A 60 10.57 2.91 17.38
C TYR A 60 11.65 2.86 18.48
N PRO A 61 12.87 2.39 18.18
CA PRO A 61 13.92 2.14 19.18
C PRO A 61 14.45 3.44 19.84
N PHE A 62 14.13 4.60 19.26
CA PHE A 62 14.50 5.91 19.76
C PHE A 62 13.47 6.51 20.73
N LEU A 63 12.31 5.88 20.92
CA LEU A 63 11.27 6.32 21.87
C LEU A 63 11.25 5.42 23.11
N PRO A 64 10.89 5.96 24.29
CA PRO A 64 10.54 5.12 25.44
C PRO A 64 9.29 4.30 25.14
N GLU A 65 9.21 3.11 25.74
CA GLU A 65 8.22 2.08 25.43
C GLU A 65 6.77 2.56 25.50
N HIS A 66 6.44 3.40 26.48
CA HIS A 66 5.08 3.94 26.68
C HIS A 66 4.64 4.93 25.59
N LEU A 67 5.56 5.41 24.76
CA LEU A 67 5.25 6.25 23.60
C LEU A 67 5.14 5.44 22.31
N HIS A 68 5.58 4.17 22.28
CA HIS A 68 5.54 3.35 21.06
C HIS A 68 4.11 3.18 20.57
N LEU A 69 3.88 3.43 19.29
CA LEU A 69 2.67 2.97 18.63
C LEU A 69 2.71 1.44 18.53
N ARG A 70 1.93 0.78 19.38
CA ARG A 70 1.76 -0.68 19.39
C ARG A 70 0.50 -1.05 18.62
N SER A 71 0.66 -1.37 17.34
CA SER A 71 -0.43 -1.78 16.48
C SER A 71 0.04 -2.84 15.48
N PRO A 72 -0.81 -3.79 15.06
CA PRO A 72 -0.59 -4.47 13.79
C PRO A 72 -0.67 -3.45 12.63
N ASN A 73 -0.07 -3.80 11.49
CA ASN A 73 -0.23 -3.01 10.27
C ASN A 73 -1.68 -3.09 9.77
N ASN A 74 -2.41 -1.98 9.86
CA ASN A 74 -3.83 -1.90 9.51
C ASN A 74 -4.20 -0.46 9.06
N LEU A 75 -5.44 -0.24 8.60
CA LEU A 75 -5.85 1.06 8.04
C LEU A 75 -6.09 2.16 9.09
N TYR A 76 -6.29 1.81 10.36
CA TYR A 76 -6.55 2.79 11.43
C TYR A 76 -5.94 2.32 12.77
N PRO A 77 -4.62 2.53 12.97
CA PRO A 77 -3.94 2.17 14.20
C PRO A 77 -4.57 2.87 15.42
N GLY A 78 -4.72 2.12 16.51
CA GLY A 78 -5.31 2.65 17.75
C GLY A 78 -4.44 3.72 18.42
N GLY A 79 -5.08 4.58 19.21
CA GLY A 79 -4.39 5.60 20.02
C GLY A 79 -4.02 6.88 19.25
N LEU A 80 -4.33 6.97 17.96
CA LEU A 80 -4.06 8.15 17.13
C LEU A 80 -5.36 8.91 16.80
N TYR A 81 -5.54 10.08 17.41
CA TYR A 81 -6.61 11.00 17.03
C TYR A 81 -6.38 11.49 15.60
N ARG A 82 -7.44 11.39 14.77
CA ARG A 82 -7.37 11.57 13.30
C ARG A 82 -6.19 10.83 12.65
N GLY A 83 -5.83 9.67 13.21
CA GLY A 83 -4.75 8.84 12.69
C GLY A 83 -3.35 9.44 12.83
N VAL A 84 -3.16 10.60 13.48
CA VAL A 84 -1.84 11.25 13.57
C VAL A 84 -1.44 11.70 14.97
N THR A 85 -2.36 12.14 15.82
CA THR A 85 -2.00 12.75 17.12
C THR A 85 -2.13 11.73 18.25
N TRP A 86 -1.05 11.49 18.98
CA TRP A 86 -1.03 10.49 20.04
C TRP A 86 -1.94 10.90 21.20
N GLN A 87 -2.91 10.04 21.53
CA GLN A 87 -3.94 10.36 22.51
C GLN A 87 -3.37 10.61 23.91
N ALA A 88 -2.37 9.84 24.33
CA ALA A 88 -1.79 9.94 25.66
C ALA A 88 -0.82 11.13 25.81
N ASN A 89 -0.27 11.63 24.71
CA ASN A 89 0.53 12.85 24.69
C ASN A 89 0.30 13.59 23.36
N PRO A 90 -0.60 14.59 23.32
CA PRO A 90 -0.96 15.27 22.08
C PRO A 90 0.11 16.18 21.47
N HIS A 91 1.31 16.25 22.07
CA HIS A 91 2.49 16.89 21.49
C HIS A 91 3.33 15.91 20.65
N LEU A 92 2.97 14.62 20.62
CA LEU A 92 3.60 13.60 19.79
C LEU A 92 2.66 13.25 18.62
N HIS A 93 3.22 13.25 17.41
CA HIS A 93 2.49 12.93 16.18
C HIS A 93 3.20 11.82 15.40
N TYR A 94 2.42 10.97 14.76
CA TYR A 94 2.85 9.89 13.88
C TYR A 94 2.29 10.14 12.48
N LEU A 95 3.14 10.15 11.47
CA LEU A 95 2.74 10.27 10.07
C LEU A 95 2.97 8.92 9.36
N GLY A 96 2.05 8.56 8.46
CA GLY A 96 2.14 7.35 7.65
C GLY A 96 2.11 6.04 8.43
N ALA A 97 1.56 6.04 9.65
CA ALA A 97 1.52 4.86 10.50
C ALA A 97 0.49 3.80 10.07
N GLN A 98 -0.47 4.19 9.24
CA GLN A 98 -1.49 3.34 8.62
C GLN A 98 -0.85 2.44 7.55
N ASN A 99 -1.47 1.28 7.31
CA ASN A 99 -1.27 0.50 6.09
C ASN A 99 -1.75 1.32 4.87
N GLN A 100 -1.14 1.12 3.70
CA GLN A 100 -1.18 2.12 2.63
C GLN A 100 -1.81 1.57 1.34
N TRP A 101 -3.01 2.03 1.01
CA TRP A 101 -3.50 2.12 -0.37
C TRP A 101 -3.05 3.44 -0.98
N PHE A 102 -3.40 4.53 -0.30
CA PHE A 102 -2.91 5.88 -0.55
C PHE A 102 -1.59 6.11 0.19
N THR A 103 -0.70 6.89 -0.43
CA THR A 103 0.64 7.20 0.09
C THR A 103 0.86 8.70 0.16
N PHE A 104 1.40 9.33 -0.88
CA PHE A 104 1.91 10.71 -0.84
C PHE A 104 0.85 11.73 -0.41
N ASN A 105 -0.33 11.73 -1.06
CA ASN A 105 -1.38 12.69 -0.70
C ASN A 105 -1.99 12.41 0.69
N MET A 106 -1.91 11.17 1.20
CA MET A 106 -2.27 10.88 2.58
C MET A 106 -1.25 11.50 3.54
N PHE A 107 0.04 11.35 3.26
CA PHE A 107 1.10 11.95 4.08
C PHE A 107 1.03 13.48 4.07
N ASP A 108 0.73 14.09 2.93
CA ASP A 108 0.48 15.52 2.84
C ASP A 108 -0.72 15.95 3.70
N ALA A 109 -1.88 15.31 3.54
CA ALA A 109 -3.06 15.65 4.34
C ALA A 109 -2.78 15.51 5.86
N GLN A 110 -2.05 14.47 6.25
CA GLN A 110 -1.60 14.27 7.63
C GLN A 110 -0.64 15.38 8.09
N ALA A 111 0.35 15.73 7.27
CA ALA A 111 1.33 16.75 7.59
C ALA A 111 0.71 18.15 7.69
N TRP A 112 -0.21 18.51 6.80
CA TRP A 112 -0.96 19.77 6.86
C TRP A 112 -1.80 19.87 8.13
N TYR A 113 -2.49 18.78 8.49
CA TYR A 113 -3.29 18.77 9.71
C TYR A 113 -2.43 18.90 10.97
N VAL A 114 -1.31 18.17 11.05
CA VAL A 114 -0.37 18.28 12.18
C VAL A 114 0.26 19.68 12.25
N ARG A 115 0.64 20.26 11.10
CA ARG A 115 1.14 21.64 11.03
C ARG A 115 0.12 22.62 11.62
N ASP A 116 -1.14 22.51 11.25
CA ASP A 116 -2.17 23.44 11.70
C ASP A 116 -2.49 23.29 13.20
N LEU A 117 -2.34 22.09 13.77
CA LEU A 117 -2.37 21.89 15.22
C LEU A 117 -1.18 22.59 15.91
N ILE A 118 0.04 22.41 15.38
CA ILE A 118 1.26 22.98 15.95
C ILE A 118 1.23 24.52 15.90
N LEU A 119 0.71 25.09 14.81
CA LEU A 119 0.57 26.54 14.63
C LEU A 119 -0.66 27.13 15.34
N GLY A 120 -1.51 26.31 15.96
CA GLY A 120 -2.74 26.75 16.62
C GLY A 120 -3.85 27.20 15.66
N ARG A 121 -3.74 26.90 14.37
CA ARG A 121 -4.76 27.18 13.34
C ARG A 121 -5.92 26.21 13.44
N ALA A 122 -5.62 24.95 13.75
CA ALA A 122 -6.60 23.95 14.15
C ALA A 122 -6.57 23.82 15.68
N GLN A 123 -7.75 23.74 16.29
CA GLN A 123 -7.86 23.51 17.73
C GLN A 123 -7.93 22.02 18.01
N LEU A 124 -7.14 21.56 18.98
CA LEU A 124 -7.19 20.19 19.45
C LEU A 124 -8.40 20.01 20.38
N PRO A 125 -9.37 19.12 20.07
CA PRO A 125 -10.52 18.89 20.95
C PRO A 125 -10.10 18.30 22.30
N SER A 126 -11.03 18.25 23.25
CA SER A 126 -10.81 17.60 24.55
C SER A 126 -10.44 16.12 24.40
N ALA A 127 -9.79 15.55 25.42
CA ALA A 127 -9.40 14.14 25.40
C ALA A 127 -10.60 13.19 25.20
N ALA A 128 -11.78 13.55 25.73
CA ALA A 128 -13.01 12.78 25.58
C ALA A 128 -13.54 12.80 24.14
N GLU A 129 -13.54 13.96 23.50
CA GLU A 129 -13.96 14.11 22.10
C GLU A 129 -13.01 13.37 21.15
N ARG A 130 -11.70 13.46 21.37
CA ARG A 130 -10.72 12.68 20.60
C ARG A 130 -10.93 11.17 20.75
N ALA A 131 -11.24 10.71 21.97
CA ALA A 131 -11.55 9.32 22.22
C ALA A 131 -12.85 8.87 21.53
N ALA A 132 -13.88 9.72 21.50
CA ALA A 132 -15.12 9.45 20.77
C ALA A 132 -14.88 9.35 19.26
N HIS A 133 -14.12 10.30 18.70
CA HIS A 133 -13.72 10.29 17.30
C HIS A 133 -12.96 9.01 16.92
N MET A 134 -11.95 8.62 17.71
CA MET A 134 -11.21 7.37 17.46
C MET A 134 -12.10 6.14 17.52
N ARG A 135 -13.08 6.08 18.44
CA ARG A 135 -14.07 4.98 18.48
C ARG A 135 -14.89 4.93 17.21
N GLN A 136 -15.40 6.06 16.74
CA GLN A 136 -16.18 6.12 15.49
C GLN A 136 -15.38 5.57 14.29
N TRP A 137 -14.13 5.98 14.14
CA TRP A 137 -13.27 5.48 13.05
C TRP A 137 -12.88 4.02 13.22
N ALA A 138 -12.61 3.56 14.45
CA ALA A 138 -12.36 2.16 14.73
C ALA A 138 -13.59 1.30 14.42
N ASP A 139 -14.79 1.78 14.70
CA ASP A 139 -16.05 1.09 14.40
C ASP A 139 -16.27 0.99 12.88
N ARG A 140 -16.02 2.08 12.14
CA ARG A 140 -16.01 2.07 10.67
C ARG A 140 -15.00 1.07 10.12
N TYR A 141 -13.78 1.05 10.67
CA TYR A 141 -12.73 0.13 10.25
C TYR A 141 -13.11 -1.34 10.49
N ARG A 142 -13.78 -1.66 11.62
CA ARG A 142 -14.28 -3.02 11.87
C ARG A 142 -15.33 -3.48 10.85
N GLY A 143 -16.02 -2.56 10.19
CA GLY A 143 -16.96 -2.85 9.10
C GLY A 143 -16.32 -2.96 7.71
N VAL A 144 -14.99 -2.86 7.59
CA VAL A 144 -14.30 -3.01 6.30
C VAL A 144 -14.09 -4.50 6.00
N GLU A 145 -14.84 -5.01 5.03
CA GLU A 145 -14.86 -6.45 4.70
C GLU A 145 -14.00 -6.82 3.48
N ASP A 146 -13.80 -5.88 2.55
CA ASP A 146 -13.11 -6.14 1.29
C ASP A 146 -12.16 -4.99 0.88
N ASP A 147 -11.43 -5.22 -0.21
CA ASP A 147 -10.48 -4.24 -0.74
C ASP A 147 -11.16 -2.93 -1.18
N ALA A 148 -12.40 -2.98 -1.69
CA ALA A 148 -13.08 -1.78 -2.17
C ALA A 148 -13.54 -0.90 -1.01
N ALA A 149 -14.07 -1.50 0.06
CA ALA A 149 -14.36 -0.84 1.31
C ALA A 149 -13.09 -0.29 1.96
N ALA A 150 -11.97 -1.02 1.87
CA ALA A 150 -10.68 -0.59 2.41
C ALA A 150 -10.12 0.66 1.71
N VAL A 151 -10.17 0.71 0.38
CA VAL A 151 -9.73 1.87 -0.40
C VAL A 151 -10.63 3.08 -0.12
N ARG A 152 -11.97 2.90 -0.09
CA ARG A 152 -12.92 3.97 0.26
C ARG A 152 -12.73 4.49 1.67
N PHE A 153 -12.52 3.60 2.64
CA PHE A 153 -12.24 3.98 4.03
C PHE A 153 -11.04 4.92 4.13
N GLN A 154 -9.96 4.63 3.39
CA GLN A 154 -8.77 5.47 3.40
C GLN A 154 -8.95 6.77 2.61
N ALA A 155 -9.74 6.78 1.54
CA ALA A 155 -10.13 8.00 0.84
C ALA A 155 -10.95 8.93 1.77
N ASP A 156 -11.92 8.38 2.50
CA ASP A 156 -12.70 9.13 3.50
C ASP A 156 -11.80 9.70 4.60
N TYR A 157 -10.79 8.94 5.03
CA TYR A 157 -9.81 9.39 6.02
C TYR A 157 -9.00 10.61 5.53
N ILE A 158 -8.56 10.57 4.28
CA ILE A 158 -7.84 11.69 3.67
C ILE A 158 -8.76 12.89 3.51
N ARG A 159 -10.00 12.67 3.05
CA ARG A 159 -11.03 13.72 2.93
C ARG A 159 -11.24 14.44 4.26
N ASP A 160 -11.43 13.65 5.33
CA ASP A 160 -11.62 14.14 6.69
C ASP A 160 -10.47 15.02 7.17
N LEU A 161 -9.21 14.68 6.85
CA LEU A 161 -8.05 15.51 7.18
C LEU A 161 -7.98 16.81 6.35
N ILE A 162 -8.18 16.70 5.03
CA ILE A 162 -8.10 17.85 4.11
C ILE A 162 -9.13 18.90 4.51
N GLU A 163 -10.36 18.48 4.83
CA GLU A 163 -11.46 19.37 5.25
C GLU A 163 -11.17 20.19 6.52
N GLN A 164 -10.13 19.83 7.29
CA GLN A 164 -9.70 20.59 8.48
C GLN A 164 -8.61 21.62 8.20
N THR A 165 -8.15 21.73 6.96
CA THR A 165 -6.95 22.48 6.60
C THR A 165 -7.16 23.29 5.32
N ASP A 166 -6.13 24.04 4.93
CA ASP A 166 -6.05 24.72 3.63
C ASP A 166 -5.43 23.85 2.52
N TYR A 167 -5.20 22.55 2.75
CA TYR A 167 -4.73 21.66 1.68
C TYR A 167 -5.79 21.58 0.57
N PRO A 168 -5.41 21.73 -0.72
CA PRO A 168 -6.38 21.69 -1.80
C PRO A 168 -7.02 20.30 -1.92
N MET A 169 -8.35 20.27 -1.92
CA MET A 169 -9.10 19.05 -2.23
C MET A 169 -8.86 18.63 -3.67
N PHE A 170 -8.78 17.33 -3.90
CA PHE A 170 -8.70 16.70 -5.21
C PHE A 170 -9.73 15.57 -5.32
N ASP A 171 -9.91 15.02 -6.52
CA ASP A 171 -10.94 14.03 -6.79
C ASP A 171 -10.60 12.65 -6.21
N LEU A 172 -10.84 12.49 -4.90
CA LEU A 172 -10.63 11.24 -4.17
C LEU A 172 -11.50 10.10 -4.69
N ASP A 173 -12.69 10.40 -5.20
CA ASP A 173 -13.61 9.38 -5.70
C ASP A 173 -13.11 8.79 -7.02
N GLU A 174 -12.52 9.63 -7.88
CA GLU A 174 -11.83 9.16 -9.09
C GLU A 174 -10.56 8.36 -8.74
N VAL A 175 -9.79 8.77 -7.72
CA VAL A 175 -8.65 7.96 -7.26
C VAL A 175 -9.12 6.58 -6.75
N VAL A 176 -10.22 6.50 -6.01
CA VAL A 176 -10.83 5.23 -5.61
C VAL A 176 -11.18 4.40 -6.84
N ARG A 177 -11.85 4.99 -7.84
CA ARG A 177 -12.21 4.29 -9.09
C ARG A 177 -10.97 3.71 -9.77
N ILE A 178 -9.90 4.49 -9.90
CA ILE A 178 -8.62 4.06 -10.49
C ILE A 178 -8.01 2.89 -9.70
N PHE A 179 -8.01 2.93 -8.35
CA PHE A 179 -7.53 1.80 -7.54
C PHE A 179 -8.33 0.51 -7.78
N LEU A 180 -9.65 0.62 -7.94
CA LEU A 180 -10.50 -0.55 -8.23
C LEU A 180 -10.24 -1.11 -9.63
N GLU A 181 -9.99 -0.24 -10.60
CA GLU A 181 -9.60 -0.64 -11.95
C GLU A 181 -8.23 -1.32 -11.95
N TRP A 182 -7.24 -0.74 -11.26
CA TRP A 182 -5.92 -1.35 -11.06
C TRP A 182 -6.00 -2.74 -10.40
N LYS A 183 -6.87 -2.91 -9.40
CA LYS A 183 -7.17 -4.22 -8.79
C LYS A 183 -7.75 -5.19 -9.82
N ALA A 184 -8.69 -4.75 -10.65
CA ALA A 184 -9.28 -5.56 -11.70
C ALA A 184 -8.24 -5.96 -12.75
N ASP A 185 -7.33 -5.06 -13.13
CA ASP A 185 -6.28 -5.36 -14.11
C ASP A 185 -5.25 -6.35 -13.58
N LYS A 186 -4.89 -6.26 -12.29
CA LYS A 186 -4.09 -7.30 -11.64
C LYS A 186 -4.76 -8.67 -11.67
N LYS A 187 -6.09 -8.71 -11.49
CA LYS A 187 -6.86 -9.96 -11.56
C LYS A 187 -6.99 -10.47 -12.99
N ARG A 188 -7.10 -9.58 -13.97
CA ARG A 188 -7.14 -9.91 -15.40
C ARG A 188 -5.83 -10.53 -15.85
N ASN A 189 -4.70 -9.90 -15.51
CA ASN A 189 -3.37 -10.44 -15.79
C ASN A 189 -2.31 -9.81 -14.88
N ILE A 190 -1.71 -10.62 -14.02
CA ILE A 190 -0.70 -10.18 -13.05
C ILE A 190 0.63 -9.77 -13.69
N LEU A 191 0.88 -10.13 -14.95
CA LEU A 191 2.10 -9.79 -15.69
C LEU A 191 1.99 -8.50 -16.50
N THR A 192 0.77 -8.08 -16.87
CA THR A 192 0.55 -6.94 -17.78
C THR A 192 -0.21 -5.79 -17.15
N TYR A 193 -0.53 -5.85 -15.85
CA TYR A 193 -1.25 -4.76 -15.17
C TYR A 193 -0.46 -3.44 -15.17
N ARG A 194 0.87 -3.50 -15.28
CA ARG A 194 1.75 -2.31 -15.37
C ARG A 194 1.75 -1.66 -16.76
N ASP A 195 1.25 -2.35 -17.77
CA ASP A 195 1.14 -1.80 -19.13
C ASP A 195 -0.16 -0.98 -19.31
N GLN A 196 -1.04 -0.96 -18.31
CA GLN A 196 -2.27 -0.18 -18.32
C GLN A 196 -1.99 1.30 -18.02
N VAL A 197 -2.83 2.17 -18.56
CA VAL A 197 -2.73 3.63 -18.40
C VAL A 197 -3.99 4.17 -17.73
N TYR A 198 -3.82 5.20 -16.90
CA TYR A 198 -4.91 5.85 -16.16
C TYR A 198 -4.85 7.37 -16.36
N PRO A 199 -5.99 8.07 -16.24
CA PRO A 199 -6.00 9.53 -16.30
C PRO A 199 -5.44 10.15 -15.02
N SER A 200 -4.73 11.27 -15.16
CA SER A 200 -4.35 12.11 -14.03
C SER A 200 -5.59 12.76 -13.41
N VAL A 201 -5.80 12.58 -12.11
CA VAL A 201 -6.87 13.27 -11.38
C VAL A 201 -6.60 14.77 -11.19
N MET A 202 -5.38 15.22 -11.48
CA MET A 202 -4.99 16.62 -11.36
C MET A 202 -5.18 17.39 -12.67
N THR A 203 -4.96 16.74 -13.83
CA THR A 203 -4.98 17.40 -15.14
C THR A 203 -6.01 16.83 -16.12
N GLY A 204 -6.65 15.70 -15.78
CA GLY A 204 -7.54 14.94 -16.66
C GLY A 204 -6.83 14.26 -17.84
N THR A 205 -5.51 14.41 -17.98
CA THR A 205 -4.75 13.87 -19.11
C THR A 205 -4.54 12.37 -18.94
N MET A 206 -4.88 11.58 -19.96
CA MET A 206 -4.56 10.16 -20.00
C MET A 206 -3.04 9.95 -20.08
N ALA A 207 -2.50 9.05 -19.25
CA ALA A 207 -1.10 8.68 -19.34
C ALA A 207 -0.76 8.08 -20.73
N ALA A 208 0.44 8.36 -21.21
CA ALA A 208 0.93 7.74 -22.43
C ALA A 208 1.29 6.27 -22.17
N VAL A 209 1.05 5.41 -23.15
CA VAL A 209 1.54 4.02 -23.12
C VAL A 209 3.06 4.05 -23.21
N HIS A 210 3.74 3.33 -22.32
CA HIS A 210 5.20 3.25 -22.29
C HIS A 210 5.76 2.64 -23.59
N HIS A 211 6.98 3.01 -23.97
CA HIS A 211 7.60 2.57 -25.23
C HIS A 211 7.99 1.08 -25.23
N THR A 212 7.97 0.43 -24.08
CA THR A 212 8.34 -0.98 -23.91
C THR A 212 7.44 -1.62 -22.86
N ARG A 213 6.98 -2.84 -23.12
CA ARG A 213 6.14 -3.59 -22.17
C ARG A 213 6.95 -3.92 -20.92
N TRP A 214 6.27 -3.99 -19.78
CA TRP A 214 6.93 -4.23 -18.50
C TRP A 214 7.77 -5.52 -18.48
N ILE A 215 7.30 -6.59 -19.11
CA ILE A 215 8.02 -7.88 -19.12
C ILE A 215 9.30 -7.87 -19.97
N ASP A 216 9.39 -6.94 -20.93
CA ASP A 216 10.54 -6.83 -21.84
C ASP A 216 11.54 -5.75 -21.36
N GLU A 217 11.15 -4.88 -20.42
CA GLU A 217 11.98 -3.79 -19.92
C GLU A 217 12.77 -4.22 -18.67
N LEU A 218 14.05 -4.54 -18.88
CA LEU A 218 14.95 -5.03 -17.82
C LEU A 218 15.87 -3.93 -17.26
N ASP A 219 15.93 -2.77 -17.91
CA ASP A 219 16.68 -1.60 -17.46
C ASP A 219 15.72 -0.68 -16.69
N ASP A 220 15.91 -0.62 -15.37
CA ASP A 220 15.11 0.18 -14.45
C ASP A 220 15.67 1.59 -14.22
N SER A 221 16.64 2.02 -15.04
CA SER A 221 17.18 3.37 -14.97
C SER A 221 16.15 4.41 -15.38
N ARG A 222 16.24 5.57 -14.72
CA ARG A 222 15.40 6.73 -15.03
C ARG A 222 15.65 7.20 -16.46
N GLU A 223 16.90 7.19 -16.90
CA GLU A 223 17.31 7.62 -18.24
C GLU A 223 16.58 6.80 -19.30
N ARG A 224 16.61 5.46 -19.19
CA ARG A 224 15.89 4.54 -20.08
C ARG A 224 14.39 4.82 -20.10
N TYR A 225 13.77 4.98 -18.93
CA TYR A 225 12.33 5.19 -18.79
C TYR A 225 11.82 6.51 -19.40
N LEU A 226 12.68 7.53 -19.45
CA LEU A 226 12.33 8.86 -19.97
C LEU A 226 12.66 9.06 -21.45
N GLU A 227 13.22 8.05 -22.12
CA GLU A 227 13.48 8.11 -23.56
C GLU A 227 12.16 8.27 -24.32
N SER A 228 12.08 9.25 -25.23
CA SER A 228 11.04 9.24 -26.26
C SER A 228 11.28 8.02 -27.16
N GLN A 229 10.21 7.39 -27.66
CA GLN A 229 10.26 6.11 -28.38
C GLN A 229 11.54 5.92 -29.21
N PRO A 230 12.18 4.73 -29.15
CA PRO A 230 13.41 4.50 -29.90
C PRO A 230 13.18 4.90 -31.35
N THR A 231 14.02 5.82 -31.84
CA THR A 231 14.07 6.15 -33.26
C THR A 231 14.21 4.84 -34.01
N ALA A 232 13.28 4.59 -34.95
CA ALA A 232 13.34 3.44 -35.82
C ALA A 232 14.51 3.60 -36.80
N ASP A 233 15.74 3.53 -36.31
CA ASP A 233 16.97 3.59 -37.10
C ASP A 233 18.12 2.93 -36.33
N ARG A 234 18.22 1.60 -36.48
CA ARG A 234 19.47 0.83 -36.54
C ARG A 234 19.19 -0.58 -37.05
N VAL A 235 18.52 -0.68 -38.20
CA VAL A 235 18.76 -1.80 -39.10
C VAL A 235 19.94 -1.37 -39.98
N THR A 236 21.15 -1.47 -39.44
CA THR A 236 22.35 -1.46 -40.27
C THR A 236 22.40 -2.78 -41.03
N SER A 237 22.55 -2.64 -42.35
CA SER A 237 22.69 -3.67 -43.38
C SER A 237 23.79 -4.70 -43.10
#